data_AF-A0A8S9TNY2-F1
#
_entry.id   AF-A0A8S9TNY2-F1
#
_cell.length_a   1.000
_cell.length_b   1.000
_cell.length_c   1.000
_cell.angle_alpha   90.00
_cell.angle_beta   90.00
_cell.angle_gamma   90.00
#
_symmetry.space_group_name_H-M   'P 1'
#
loop_
_entity.id
_entity.type
_entity.pdbx_description
1 polymer ?
#
loop_
_entity_poly.entity_id
_entity_poly.type
_entity_poly.pdbx_seq_one_letter_code
_entity_poly.pdbx_strand_id
1 'polypeptide(L)'
;KRLGSTIVSRRGETSTQEALANKTVVGLYFTASPFPTTCGRYDVKTIPTLIFVDANGDVVEREGRRSIENNTTLHKIWDHVSLSRLKAAMP
;
A
#
# COMPACT_ATOMS: atom_id res chain seq x y z
N LYS A 1 12.63 -6.05 3.43
CA LYS A 1 11.86 -5.07 2.63
C LYS A 1 10.96 -5.81 1.65
N ARG A 2 9.63 -5.70 1.77
CA ARG A 2 8.65 -6.51 1.00
C ARG A 2 8.48 -6.03 -0.46
N LEU A 3 8.88 -4.79 -0.78
CA LEU A 3 8.67 -4.13 -2.07
C LEU A 3 9.81 -4.31 -3.11
N GLY A 4 10.81 -5.15 -2.83
CA GLY A 4 11.98 -5.32 -3.73
C GLY A 4 12.90 -4.09 -3.74
N SER A 5 14.01 -4.19 -4.48
CA SER A 5 15.04 -3.14 -4.57
C SER A 5 14.78 -2.08 -5.64
N THR A 6 13.94 -2.41 -6.63
CA THR A 6 13.70 -1.59 -7.82
C THR A 6 12.20 -1.38 -8.03
N ILE A 7 11.80 -0.15 -8.33
CA ILE A 7 10.47 0.19 -8.82
C ILE A 7 10.55 0.41 -10.33
N VAL A 8 9.72 -0.33 -11.06
CA VAL A 8 9.56 -0.18 -12.50
C VAL A 8 8.36 0.73 -12.77
N SER A 9 8.57 1.75 -13.60
CA SER A 9 7.52 2.69 -14.01
C SER A 9 7.58 2.96 -15.50
N ARG A 10 6.58 3.64 -16.06
CA ARG A 10 6.62 4.12 -17.45
C ARG A 10 7.79 5.08 -17.72
N ARG A 11 8.33 5.74 -16.68
CA ARG A 11 9.46 6.68 -16.79
C ARG A 11 10.82 5.99 -16.67
N GLY A 12 10.84 4.66 -16.56
CA GLY A 12 12.03 3.87 -16.31
C GLY A 12 12.06 3.28 -14.90
N GLU A 13 13.21 2.71 -14.57
CA GLU A 13 13.48 2.04 -13.30
C GLU A 13 14.18 2.99 -12.31
N THR A 14 13.86 2.86 -11.03
CA THR A 14 14.52 3.60 -9.94
C THR A 14 14.65 2.71 -8.71
N SER A 15 15.55 3.07 -7.78
CA SER A 15 15.66 2.33 -6.53
C SER A 15 14.40 2.53 -5.67
N THR A 16 13.90 1.44 -5.07
CA THR A 16 12.79 1.51 -4.10
C THR A 16 13.15 2.35 -2.88
N GLN A 17 14.43 2.52 -2.57
CA GLN A 17 14.87 3.41 -1.49
C GLN A 17 14.64 4.87 -1.86
N GLU A 18 15.13 5.31 -3.01
CA GLU A 18 15.01 6.68 -3.48
C GLU A 18 13.54 7.06 -3.71
N ALA A 19 12.78 6.20 -4.38
CA ALA A 19 11.37 6.45 -4.66
C ALA A 19 10.51 6.62 -3.40
N LEU A 20 10.91 5.97 -2.30
CA LEU A 20 10.17 5.96 -1.03
C LEU A 20 10.79 6.84 0.06
N ALA A 21 11.94 7.50 -0.17
CA ALA A 21 12.74 8.16 0.86
C ALA A 21 11.95 9.17 1.71
N ASN A 22 10.98 9.86 1.11
CA ASN A 22 10.14 10.86 1.77
C ASN A 22 8.66 10.46 1.79
N LYS A 23 8.37 9.15 1.74
CA LYS A 23 7.01 8.59 1.74
C LYS A 23 6.79 7.86 3.05
N THR A 24 5.79 8.31 3.81
CA THR A 24 5.39 7.67 5.07
C THR A 24 4.48 6.47 4.83
N VAL A 25 3.66 6.52 3.78
CA VAL A 25 2.71 5.49 3.37
C VAL A 25 2.69 5.37 1.85
N VAL A 26 2.52 4.15 1.34
CA VAL A 26 2.39 3.81 -0.07
C VAL A 26 1.09 3.03 -0.29
N GLY A 27 0.31 3.41 -1.31
CA GLY A 27 -0.87 2.65 -1.74
C GLY A 27 -0.52 1.63 -2.82
N LEU A 28 -0.82 0.36 -2.59
CA LEU A 28 -0.71 -0.73 -3.56
C LEU A 28 -2.10 -1.05 -4.10
N TYR A 29 -2.35 -0.72 -5.37
CA TYR A 29 -3.62 -0.95 -6.04
C TYR A 29 -3.56 -2.16 -6.95
N PHE A 30 -4.30 -3.21 -6.59
CA PHE A 30 -4.37 -4.47 -7.31
C PHE A 30 -5.60 -4.47 -8.21
N THR A 31 -5.38 -4.53 -9.52
CA THR A 31 -6.44 -4.47 -10.56
C THR A 31 -6.67 -5.77 -11.31
N ALA A 32 -5.82 -6.77 -11.10
CA ALA A 32 -5.95 -8.10 -11.69
C ALA A 32 -5.74 -9.14 -10.60
N SER A 33 -6.56 -10.20 -10.62
CA SER A 33 -6.43 -11.29 -9.65
C SER A 33 -5.24 -12.15 -10.06
N PRO A 34 -4.30 -12.40 -9.16
CA PRO A 34 -3.14 -13.22 -9.46
C PRO A 34 -3.50 -14.69 -9.32
N PHE A 35 -3.95 -15.31 -10.40
CA PHE A 35 -3.91 -16.76 -10.53
C PHE A 35 -2.49 -17.21 -10.96
N PRO A 36 -1.89 -18.28 -10.38
CA PRO A 36 -1.93 -18.73 -9.00
C PRO A 36 -0.53 -18.72 -8.32
N THR A 37 0.46 -17.92 -8.75
CA THR A 37 1.85 -18.10 -8.23
C THR A 37 2.66 -16.86 -7.85
N THR A 38 2.21 -15.60 -8.05
CA THR A 38 3.14 -14.45 -7.89
C THR A 38 2.73 -13.32 -6.94
N CYS A 39 1.53 -13.31 -6.34
CA CYS A 39 1.10 -12.23 -5.42
C CYS A 39 0.90 -12.65 -3.96
N GLY A 40 1.42 -13.81 -3.54
CA GLY A 40 1.29 -14.31 -2.17
C GLY A 40 1.82 -13.39 -1.07
N ARG A 41 2.53 -12.30 -1.39
CA ARG A 41 3.11 -11.38 -0.39
C ARG A 41 2.07 -10.61 0.43
N TYR A 42 0.89 -10.34 -0.15
CA TYR A 42 -0.17 -9.57 0.51
C TYR A 42 -1.51 -10.32 0.63
N ASP A 43 -1.61 -11.53 0.07
CA ASP A 43 -2.80 -12.40 0.10
C ASP A 43 -4.09 -11.70 -0.36
N VAL A 44 -4.03 -11.03 -1.52
CA VAL A 44 -5.18 -10.33 -2.10
C VAL A 44 -6.12 -11.34 -2.77
N LYS A 45 -7.32 -11.51 -2.22
CA LYS A 45 -8.32 -12.48 -2.69
C LYS A 45 -9.38 -11.90 -3.61
N THR A 46 -9.60 -10.59 -3.56
CA THR A 46 -10.65 -9.89 -4.31
C THR A 46 -10.05 -8.69 -5.03
N ILE A 47 -10.63 -8.33 -6.17
CA ILE A 47 -10.17 -7.23 -7.00
C ILE A 47 -11.36 -6.33 -7.35
N PRO A 48 -11.16 -5.00 -7.49
CA PRO A 48 -9.93 -4.30 -7.15
C PRO A 48 -9.76 -4.10 -5.64
N THR A 49 -8.51 -4.18 -5.18
CA THR A 49 -8.12 -4.02 -3.77
C THR A 49 -7.04 -2.95 -3.66
N LEU A 50 -7.16 -2.07 -2.65
CA LEU A 50 -6.15 -1.08 -2.30
C LEU A 50 -5.64 -1.35 -0.88
N ILE A 51 -4.35 -1.64 -0.74
CA ILE A 51 -3.68 -1.83 0.54
C ILE A 51 -2.72 -0.66 0.76
N PHE A 52 -2.75 -0.04 1.93
CA PHE A 52 -1.73 0.90 2.36
C PHE A 52 -0.63 0.16 3.13
N VAL A 53 0.61 0.47 2.80
CA VAL A 53 1.82 -0.08 3.43
C VAL A 53 2.79 1.02 3.82
N ASP A 54 3.72 0.74 4.72
CA ASP A 54 4.82 1.64 5.06
C ASP A 54 5.99 1.54 4.03
N ALA A 55 7.09 2.27 4.30
CA ALA A 55 8.28 2.26 3.45
C ALA A 55 9.02 0.90 3.41
N ASN A 56 8.79 0.02 4.40
CA ASN A 56 9.31 -1.35 4.43
C ASN A 56 8.44 -2.31 3.62
N GLY A 57 7.20 -1.89 3.32
CA GLY A 57 6.15 -2.67 2.68
C GLY A 57 5.28 -3.42 3.68
N ASP A 58 5.37 -3.11 4.97
CA ASP A 58 4.53 -3.71 5.99
C ASP A 58 3.14 -3.07 5.99
N VAL A 59 2.11 -3.88 6.25
CA VAL A 59 0.72 -3.48 6.07
C VAL A 59 0.30 -2.47 7.14
N VAL A 60 -0.24 -1.34 6.68
CA VAL A 60 -0.84 -0.29 7.51
C VAL A 60 -2.36 -0.42 7.52
N GLU A 61 -2.97 -0.64 6.35
CA GLU A 61 -4.43 -0.74 6.19
C GLU A 61 -4.76 -1.61 4.97
N ARG A 62 -5.68 -2.57 5.11
CA ARG A 62 -6.00 -3.55 4.05
C ARG A 62 -7.23 -3.17 3.23
N GLU A 63 -8.15 -2.42 3.82
CA GLU A 63 -9.43 -2.08 3.19
C GLU A 63 -9.41 -0.65 2.65
N GLY A 64 -8.26 -0.22 2.11
CA GLY A 64 -8.03 1.15 1.67
C GLY A 64 -9.09 1.63 0.68
N ARG A 65 -9.59 0.73 -0.20
CA ARG A 65 -10.66 1.07 -1.15
C ARG A 65 -11.95 1.46 -0.44
N ARG A 66 -12.43 0.63 0.49
CA ARG A 66 -13.62 0.89 1.31
C ARG A 66 -13.44 2.15 2.15
N SER A 67 -12.24 2.34 2.71
CA SER A 67 -11.89 3.54 3.46
C SER A 67 -11.99 4.81 2.62
N ILE A 68 -11.56 4.79 1.36
CA ILE A 68 -11.68 5.95 0.46
C ILE A 68 -13.14 6.18 0.07
N GLU A 69 -13.86 5.12 -0.30
CA GLU A 69 -15.28 5.21 -0.71
C GLU A 69 -16.16 5.78 0.43
N ASN A 70 -15.86 5.45 1.69
CA ASN A 70 -16.60 5.93 2.84
C ASN A 70 -16.20 7.35 3.31
N ASN A 71 -15.10 7.92 2.80
CA ASN A 71 -14.59 9.21 3.23
C ASN A 71 -14.51 10.19 2.06
N THR A 72 -15.43 11.16 2.02
CA THR A 72 -15.56 12.13 0.92
C THR A 72 -14.47 13.22 0.89
N THR A 73 -13.62 13.30 1.90
CA THR A 73 -12.58 14.36 2.02
C THR A 73 -11.20 13.78 2.30
N LEU A 74 -10.18 14.33 1.63
CA LEU A 74 -8.78 13.91 1.73
C LEU A 74 -8.25 13.86 3.16
N HIS A 75 -8.61 14.83 4.01
CA HIS A 75 -8.12 14.89 5.39
C HIS A 75 -8.57 13.68 6.21
N LYS A 76 -9.84 13.28 6.09
CA LYS A 76 -10.37 12.09 6.78
C LYS A 76 -9.69 10.79 6.34
N ILE A 77 -9.35 10.69 5.05
CA ILE A 77 -8.58 9.55 4.53
C ILE A 77 -7.19 9.52 5.18
N TRP A 78 -6.53 10.68 5.27
CA TRP A 78 -5.21 10.78 5.88
C TRP A 78 -5.22 10.51 7.39
N ASP A 79 -6.21 11.03 8.11
CA ASP A 79 -6.39 10.78 9.54
C ASP A 79 -6.58 9.29 9.81
N HIS A 80 -7.46 8.63 9.04
CA HIS A 80 -7.70 7.20 9.14
C HIS A 80 -6.41 6.39 8.94
N VAL A 81 -5.70 6.63 7.83
CA VAL A 81 -4.48 5.90 7.50
C VAL A 81 -3.37 6.17 8.52
N SER A 82 -3.24 7.41 9.01
CA SER A 82 -2.25 7.77 10.03
C SER A 82 -2.55 7.08 11.37
N LEU A 83 -3.82 7.04 11.78
CA LEU A 83 -4.23 6.33 12.99
C LEU A 83 -4.03 4.82 12.87
N SER A 84 -4.38 4.21 11.73
CA SER A 84 -4.13 2.78 11.48
C SER A 84 -2.63 2.45 11.57
N ARG A 85 -1.77 3.32 11.05
CA ARG A 85 -0.31 3.17 11.16
C ARG A 85 0.18 3.20 12.61
N LEU A 86 -0.30 4.16 13.41
CA LEU A 86 0.08 4.26 14.82
C LEU A 86 -0.35 3.01 15.59
N LYS A 87 -1.56 2.50 15.33
CA LYS A 87 -2.03 1.23 15.91
C LYS A 87 -1.18 0.04 15.51
N ALA A 88 -0.79 -0.06 14.23
CA ALA A 88 0.06 -1.13 13.73
C ALA A 88 1.49 -1.10 14.31
N ALA A 89 1.95 0.06 14.82
CA ALA A 89 3.24 0.22 15.46
C ALA A 89 3.23 0.00 16.99
N MET A 90 2.06 -0.21 17.60
CA MET A 90 1.93 -0.54 19.02
C MET A 90 1.97 -2.07 19.22
N PRO A 91 2.71 -2.57 20.23
CA PRO A 91 2.86 -4.01 20.49
C PRO A 91 1.57 -4.68 20.98
#